data_AF-A0A239GKD8-F1
#
_entry.id   AF-A0A239GKD8-F1
#
_cell.length_a   1.000
_cell.length_b   1.000
_cell.length_c   1.000
_cell.angle_alpha   90.00
_cell.angle_beta   90.00
_cell.angle_gamma   90.00
#
_symmetry.space_group_name_H-M   'P 1'
#
loop_
_entity.id
_entity.type
_entity.pdbx_description
1 polymer ?
#
loop_
_entity_poly.entity_id
_entity_poly.type
_entity_poly.pdbx_seq_one_letter_code
_entity_poly.pdbx_strand_id
1 'polypeptide(L)'
;MESRAAALQLHDLLASRGFDVFLDTHDIRPGDPFQDVLWHRLVDSDVMVMLDTPTYFDSRWTRQEIGRARAKEIQVLRVIWPEHTPNKLTDLAETIYLDPQELEGPDGPIAAETADTIVLEVERLRSRSIASRYMSITGKLRADVEKIGASVEGVGAHRAVAVRLLDGEKIWAYPIVGIPTAEILNDVADKARRAEQQEIPVLVYDHIGIRDAWNAHLRWLGEHIRAVRTIKVSEAGWALAAWEN
;
A
#
# COMPACT_ATOMS: atom_id res chain seq x y z
N MET A 1 16.97 23.77 -0.22
CA MET A 1 18.03 22.82 -0.67
C MET A 1 17.30 21.62 -1.22
N GLU A 2 17.48 21.31 -2.49
CA GLU A 2 16.80 20.16 -3.11
C GLU A 2 17.62 18.88 -2.87
N SER A 3 16.98 17.70 -2.83
CA SER A 3 17.62 16.38 -2.60
C SER A 3 17.67 15.52 -3.86
N ARG A 4 17.76 16.17 -5.03
CA ARG A 4 17.53 15.54 -6.34
C ARG A 4 18.52 14.43 -6.65
N ALA A 5 19.82 14.64 -6.41
CA ALA A 5 20.83 13.64 -6.71
C ALA A 5 20.66 12.38 -5.85
N ALA A 6 20.39 12.55 -4.54
CA ALA A 6 20.06 11.46 -3.64
C ALA A 6 18.77 10.72 -4.03
N ALA A 7 17.72 11.44 -4.46
CA ALA A 7 16.46 10.84 -4.89
C ALA A 7 16.64 9.92 -6.11
N LEU A 8 17.37 10.40 -7.13
CA LEU A 8 17.67 9.61 -8.33
C LEU A 8 18.55 8.39 -8.00
N GLN A 9 19.55 8.57 -7.14
CA GLN A 9 20.41 7.47 -6.69
C GLN A 9 19.59 6.37 -5.99
N LEU A 10 18.74 6.74 -5.03
CA LEU A 10 17.92 5.77 -4.30
C LEU A 10 16.88 5.11 -5.21
N HIS A 11 16.30 5.86 -6.15
CA HIS A 11 15.42 5.32 -7.18
C HIS A 11 16.12 4.19 -7.96
N ASP A 12 17.29 4.47 -8.54
CA ASP A 12 18.02 3.51 -9.36
C ASP A 12 18.48 2.31 -8.53
N LEU A 13 18.94 2.55 -7.30
CA LEU A 13 19.42 1.51 -6.40
C LEU A 13 18.29 0.56 -5.96
N LEU A 14 17.13 1.09 -5.59
CA LEU A 14 15.95 0.29 -5.25
C LEU A 14 15.40 -0.45 -6.46
N ALA A 15 15.29 0.21 -7.62
CA ALA A 15 14.84 -0.42 -8.86
C ALA A 15 15.76 -1.57 -9.29
N SER A 16 17.08 -1.42 -9.14
CA SER A 16 18.06 -2.49 -9.42
C SER A 16 17.88 -3.73 -8.54
N ARG A 17 17.23 -3.58 -7.38
CA ARG A 17 16.88 -4.67 -6.45
C ARG A 17 15.46 -5.20 -6.66
N GLY A 18 14.79 -4.81 -7.74
CA GLY A 18 13.49 -5.35 -8.16
C GLY A 18 12.30 -4.69 -7.48
N PHE A 19 12.48 -3.54 -6.82
CA PHE A 19 11.36 -2.74 -6.36
C PHE A 19 10.71 -1.98 -7.52
N ASP A 20 9.38 -1.87 -7.49
CA ASP A 20 8.67 -0.84 -8.25
C ASP A 20 8.77 0.47 -7.46
N VAL A 21 9.42 1.47 -8.04
CA VAL A 21 9.74 2.74 -7.36
C VAL A 21 9.07 3.87 -8.11
N PHE A 22 8.45 4.78 -7.36
CA PHE A 22 7.83 5.97 -7.90
C PHE A 22 8.52 7.23 -7.35
N LEU A 23 8.97 8.10 -8.24
CA LEU A 23 9.56 9.41 -7.98
C LEU A 23 8.76 10.47 -8.76
N ASP A 24 8.05 11.34 -8.04
CA ASP A 24 7.13 12.34 -8.59
C ASP A 24 7.75 13.25 -9.66
N THR A 25 8.98 13.69 -9.45
CA THR A 25 9.75 14.54 -10.39
C THR A 25 10.20 13.83 -11.66
N HIS A 26 10.13 12.49 -11.69
CA HIS A 26 10.54 11.66 -12.82
C HIS A 26 9.37 11.00 -13.54
N ASP A 27 8.38 10.51 -12.78
CA ASP A 27 7.34 9.60 -13.28
C ASP A 27 6.02 10.28 -13.63
N ILE A 28 5.76 11.49 -13.13
CA ILE A 28 4.55 12.24 -13.47
C ILE A 28 4.77 12.99 -14.79
N ARG A 29 3.96 12.70 -15.80
CA ARG A 29 4.09 13.33 -17.12
C ARG A 29 3.58 14.76 -17.11
N PRO A 30 4.17 15.67 -17.91
CA PRO A 30 3.61 16.99 -18.13
C PRO A 30 2.15 16.92 -18.60
N GLY A 31 1.25 17.58 -17.88
CA GLY A 31 -0.18 17.62 -18.20
C GLY A 31 -1.03 16.61 -17.42
N ASP A 32 -0.43 15.67 -16.70
CA ASP A 32 -1.18 14.81 -15.77
C ASP A 32 -1.68 15.61 -14.56
N PRO A 33 -2.83 15.24 -13.96
CA PRO A 33 -3.27 15.79 -12.69
C PRO A 33 -2.33 15.32 -11.58
N PHE A 34 -1.24 16.06 -11.37
CA PHE A 34 -0.11 15.71 -10.50
C PHE A 34 -0.57 15.13 -9.15
N GLN A 35 -1.46 15.84 -8.46
CA GLN A 35 -1.93 15.42 -7.14
C GLN A 35 -2.70 14.11 -7.15
N ASP A 36 -3.50 13.86 -8.19
CA ASP A 36 -4.26 12.62 -8.28
C ASP A 36 -3.35 11.42 -8.53
N VAL A 37 -2.32 11.59 -9.38
CA VAL A 37 -1.33 10.54 -9.66
C VAL A 37 -0.52 10.24 -8.41
N LEU A 38 -0.03 11.27 -7.74
CA LEU A 38 0.74 11.16 -6.49
C LEU A 38 -0.06 10.42 -5.41
N TRP A 39 -1.34 10.75 -5.24
CA TRP A 39 -2.19 10.04 -4.28
C TRP A 39 -2.44 8.59 -4.61
N HIS A 40 -2.71 8.30 -5.88
CA HIS A 40 -2.92 6.94 -6.33
C HIS A 40 -1.69 6.08 -6.09
N ARG A 41 -0.51 6.60 -6.44
CA ARG A 41 0.77 5.93 -6.20
C ARG A 41 1.03 5.73 -4.73
N LEU A 42 0.79 6.75 -3.90
CA LEU A 42 0.93 6.61 -2.45
C LEU A 42 0.10 5.45 -1.90
N VAL A 43 -1.17 5.33 -2.29
CA VAL A 43 -2.08 4.26 -1.79
C VAL A 43 -1.65 2.86 -2.23
N ASP A 44 -0.98 2.76 -3.37
CA ASP A 44 -0.46 1.50 -3.90
C ASP A 44 0.92 1.12 -3.29
N SER A 45 1.69 2.11 -2.83
CA SER A 45 3.00 1.89 -2.22
C SER A 45 2.93 1.21 -0.85
N ASP A 46 3.95 0.39 -0.56
CA ASP A 46 4.15 -0.20 0.77
C ASP A 46 4.98 0.69 1.70
N VAL A 47 5.95 1.43 1.15
CA VAL A 47 6.87 2.27 1.90
C VAL A 47 6.98 3.63 1.23
N MET A 48 7.00 4.70 2.03
CA MET A 48 7.32 6.06 1.59
C MET A 48 8.70 6.44 2.14
N VAL A 49 9.67 6.67 1.24
CA VAL A 49 10.97 7.24 1.62
C VAL A 49 10.89 8.75 1.53
N MET A 50 11.11 9.41 2.67
CA MET A 50 11.02 10.86 2.82
C MET A 50 12.42 11.43 2.99
N LEU A 51 12.89 12.17 1.99
CA LEU A 51 14.17 12.90 2.02
C LEU A 51 13.96 14.27 2.68
N ASP A 52 14.11 14.29 4.00
CA ASP A 52 13.76 15.43 4.84
C ASP A 52 14.88 16.48 4.87
N THR A 53 14.86 17.34 3.86
CA THR A 53 15.72 18.53 3.75
C THR A 53 15.14 19.72 4.51
N PRO A 54 15.93 20.75 4.85
CA PRO A 54 15.44 21.94 5.55
C PRO A 54 14.23 22.63 4.90
N THR A 55 14.09 22.55 3.58
CA THR A 55 13.00 23.17 2.81
C THR A 55 11.88 22.17 2.45
N TYR A 56 11.97 20.91 2.89
CA TYR A 56 11.05 19.85 2.53
C TYR A 56 9.60 20.13 2.99
N PHE A 57 9.45 20.76 4.15
CA PHE A 57 8.14 21.12 4.72
C PHE A 57 7.62 22.49 4.30
N ASP A 58 8.34 23.23 3.46
CA ASP A 58 7.88 24.54 2.97
C ASP A 58 6.70 24.39 1.98
N SER A 59 6.50 23.19 1.43
CA SER A 59 5.32 22.88 0.65
C SER A 59 4.12 22.52 1.55
N ARG A 60 2.94 23.06 1.22
CA ARG A 60 1.66 22.76 1.90
C ARG A 60 1.30 21.25 1.83
N TRP A 61 1.94 20.51 0.95
CA TRP A 61 1.54 19.17 0.53
C TRP A 61 2.06 18.06 1.45
N THR A 62 3.25 18.25 2.00
CA THR A 62 4.00 17.27 2.80
C THR A 62 3.23 16.75 4.02
N ARG A 63 2.47 17.61 4.72
CA ARG A 63 1.67 17.19 5.89
C ARG A 63 0.48 16.32 5.53
N GLN A 64 -0.14 16.56 4.37
CA GLN A 64 -1.26 15.75 3.92
C GLN A 64 -0.78 14.36 3.52
N GLU A 65 0.40 14.27 2.89
CA GLU A 65 0.97 13.00 2.47
C GLU A 65 1.29 12.09 3.63
N ILE A 66 1.99 12.63 4.63
CA ILE A 66 2.29 11.89 5.87
C ILE A 66 1.00 11.47 6.57
N GLY A 67 0.01 12.36 6.66
CA GLY A 67 -1.29 12.06 7.27
C GLY A 67 -2.02 10.91 6.57
N ARG A 68 -2.03 10.91 5.23
CA ARG A 68 -2.68 9.87 4.42
C ARG A 68 -1.90 8.57 4.41
N ALA A 69 -0.57 8.62 4.32
CA ALA A 69 0.30 7.46 4.44
C ALA A 69 0.02 6.71 5.75
N ARG A 70 -0.02 7.45 6.87
CA ARG A 70 -0.37 6.91 8.18
C ARG A 70 -1.79 6.35 8.23
N ALA A 71 -2.78 7.05 7.68
CA ALA A 71 -4.16 6.57 7.64
C ALA A 71 -4.33 5.26 6.83
N LYS A 72 -3.41 5.00 5.88
CA LYS A 72 -3.34 3.78 5.07
C LYS A 72 -2.33 2.76 5.60
N GLU A 73 -1.75 3.02 6.77
CA GLU A 73 -0.74 2.18 7.43
C GLU A 73 0.54 1.98 6.60
N ILE A 74 0.78 2.85 5.63
CA ILE A 74 1.99 2.88 4.81
C ILE A 74 3.14 3.28 5.73
N GLN A 75 4.20 2.47 5.73
CA GLN A 75 5.38 2.74 6.55
C GLN A 75 6.18 3.88 5.94
N VAL A 76 6.64 4.80 6.78
CA VAL A 76 7.44 5.95 6.36
C VAL A 76 8.86 5.77 6.87
N LEU A 77 9.83 5.77 5.96
CA LEU A 77 11.25 5.91 6.27
C LEU A 77 11.66 7.35 6.06
N ARG A 78 12.16 8.01 7.09
CA ARG A 78 12.67 9.38 6.99
C ARG A 78 14.17 9.36 6.94
N VAL A 79 14.74 10.05 5.96
CA VAL A 79 16.18 10.27 5.82
C VAL A 79 16.40 11.76 6.04
N ILE A 80 16.95 12.12 7.20
CA ILE A 80 17.09 13.51 7.64
C ILE A 80 18.44 14.04 7.17
N TRP A 81 18.42 15.19 6.49
CA TRP A 81 19.63 15.87 6.06
C TRP A 81 20.46 16.36 7.26
N PRO A 82 21.78 16.48 7.11
CA PRO A 82 22.64 17.00 8.16
C PRO A 82 22.19 18.38 8.62
N GLU A 83 22.34 18.65 9.93
CA GLU A 83 22.01 19.93 10.56
C GLU A 83 20.52 20.33 10.50
N HIS A 84 19.65 19.49 9.92
CA HIS A 84 18.21 19.69 9.94
C HIS A 84 17.60 19.16 11.24
N THR A 85 16.90 20.02 11.98
CA THR A 85 16.12 19.58 13.14
C THR A 85 14.71 19.20 12.70
N PRO A 86 14.33 17.91 12.77
CA PRO A 86 13.03 17.45 12.32
C PRO A 86 11.87 17.99 13.17
N ASN A 87 10.69 18.06 12.56
CA ASN A 87 9.46 18.45 13.26
C ASN A 87 8.88 17.30 14.09
N LYS A 88 8.49 17.54 15.34
CA LYS A 88 7.87 16.54 16.24
C LYS A 88 6.62 15.85 15.70
N LEU A 89 5.93 16.47 14.72
CA LEU A 89 4.79 15.85 14.02
C LEU A 89 5.14 14.51 13.33
N THR A 90 6.43 14.23 13.17
CA THR A 90 6.97 13.09 12.41
C THR A 90 7.71 12.03 13.24
N ASP A 91 7.69 12.12 14.57
CA ASP A 91 8.46 11.25 15.49
C ASP A 91 8.08 9.76 15.48
N LEU A 92 6.94 9.38 14.89
CA LEU A 92 6.49 7.98 14.81
C LEU A 92 7.03 7.22 13.60
N ALA A 93 7.86 7.86 12.76
CA ALA A 93 8.44 7.23 11.58
C ALA A 93 9.83 6.66 11.89
N GLU A 94 10.17 5.56 11.25
CA GLU A 94 11.54 5.04 11.24
C GLU A 94 12.44 6.12 10.62
N THR A 95 13.57 6.43 11.26
CA THR A 95 14.35 7.61 10.91
C THR A 95 15.84 7.28 10.86
N ILE A 96 16.47 7.65 9.75
CA ILE A 96 17.92 7.66 9.52
C ILE A 96 18.36 9.12 9.50
N TYR A 97 19.34 9.47 10.32
CA TYR A 97 19.97 10.79 10.32
C TYR A 97 21.26 10.69 9.52
N LEU A 98 21.41 11.55 8.52
CA LEU A 98 22.65 11.64 7.76
C LEU A 98 23.66 12.52 8.49
N ASP A 99 24.89 12.03 8.60
CA ASP A 99 26.04 12.86 8.96
C ASP A 99 26.55 13.65 7.75
N PRO A 100 27.18 14.83 7.93
CA PRO A 100 27.72 15.61 6.82
C PRO A 100 28.71 14.84 5.92
N GLN A 101 29.38 13.82 6.46
CA GLN A 101 30.34 12.99 5.72
C GLN A 101 29.67 11.91 4.85
N GLU A 102 28.39 11.63 5.09
CA GLU A 102 27.59 10.66 4.34
C GLU A 102 26.91 11.29 3.11
N LEU A 103 27.16 12.58 2.86
CA LEU A 103 26.72 13.29 1.66
C LEU A 103 27.92 13.74 0.85
N GLU A 104 27.98 13.33 -0.41
CA GLU A 104 29.03 13.75 -1.35
C GLU A 104 28.85 15.21 -1.82
N GLY A 105 27.63 15.73 -1.72
CA GLY A 105 27.23 17.09 -2.07
C GLY A 105 25.97 17.53 -1.31
N PRO A 106 25.60 18.83 -1.38
CA PRO A 106 24.48 19.36 -0.62
C PRO A 106 23.12 18.71 -0.98
N ASP A 107 22.96 18.23 -2.21
CA ASP A 107 21.77 17.54 -2.72
C ASP A 107 21.94 16.02 -2.89
N GLY A 108 23.07 15.48 -2.40
CA GLY A 108 23.54 14.12 -2.63
C GLY A 108 24.66 14.05 -3.70
N PRO A 109 25.05 12.84 -4.15
CA PRO A 109 24.59 11.52 -3.70
C PRO A 109 24.87 11.22 -2.23
N ILE A 110 24.16 10.23 -1.69
CA ILE A 110 24.43 9.65 -0.36
C ILE A 110 25.57 8.65 -0.50
N ALA A 111 26.51 8.63 0.45
CA ALA A 111 27.61 7.69 0.48
C ALA A 111 27.09 6.24 0.38
N ALA A 112 27.80 5.40 -0.39
CA ALA A 112 27.30 4.08 -0.78
C ALA A 112 26.88 3.19 0.40
N GLU A 113 27.64 3.18 1.50
CA GLU A 113 27.34 2.40 2.70
C GLU A 113 26.02 2.85 3.36
N THR A 114 25.80 4.15 3.47
CA THR A 114 24.58 4.73 4.03
C THR A 114 23.38 4.51 3.09
N ALA A 115 23.59 4.61 1.77
CA ALA A 115 22.56 4.30 0.78
C ALA A 115 22.12 2.83 0.86
N ASP A 116 23.06 1.88 1.01
CA ASP A 116 22.74 0.47 1.21
C ASP A 116 21.98 0.22 2.53
N THR A 117 22.33 0.95 3.58
CA THR A 117 21.59 0.92 4.86
C THR A 117 20.15 1.39 4.67
N ILE A 118 19.93 2.48 3.94
CA ILE A 118 18.58 2.99 3.61
C ILE A 118 17.77 1.92 2.87
N VAL A 119 18.36 1.26 1.87
CA VAL A 119 17.65 0.22 1.11
C VAL A 119 17.28 -0.98 1.99
N LEU A 120 18.19 -1.42 2.87
CA LEU A 120 17.89 -2.49 3.81
C LEU A 120 16.74 -2.12 4.76
N GLU A 121 16.68 -0.87 5.22
CA GLU A 121 15.56 -0.41 6.04
C GLU A 121 14.24 -0.33 5.25
N VAL A 122 14.27 0.05 3.97
CA VAL A 122 13.09 -0.03 3.09
C VAL A 122 12.58 -1.47 2.99
N GLU A 123 13.45 -2.47 2.83
CA GLU A 123 13.06 -3.89 2.81
C GLU A 123 12.38 -4.34 4.11
N ARG A 124 12.93 -3.95 5.26
CA ARG A 124 12.38 -4.24 6.59
C ARG A 124 11.01 -3.61 6.76
N LEU A 125 10.88 -2.34 6.40
CA LEU A 125 9.61 -1.61 6.50
C LEU A 125 8.55 -2.14 5.54
N ARG A 126 8.92 -2.56 4.32
CA ARG A 126 7.99 -3.17 3.37
C ARG A 126 7.32 -4.39 3.98
N SER A 127 8.10 -5.26 4.62
CA SER A 127 7.59 -6.47 5.27
C SER A 127 6.60 -6.15 6.40
N ARG A 128 6.91 -5.13 7.22
CA ARG A 128 6.01 -4.62 8.26
C ARG A 128 4.73 -4.01 7.68
N SER A 129 4.86 -3.23 6.60
CA SER A 129 3.74 -2.57 5.92
C SER A 129 2.71 -3.58 5.42
N ILE A 130 3.16 -4.58 4.65
CA ILE A 130 2.30 -5.65 4.12
C ILE A 130 1.59 -6.39 5.25
N ALA A 131 2.30 -6.71 6.34
CA ALA A 131 1.71 -7.40 7.48
C ALA A 131 0.64 -6.56 8.19
N SER A 132 0.93 -5.30 8.50
CA SER A 132 -0.03 -4.38 9.14
C SER A 132 -1.28 -4.20 8.29
N ARG A 133 -1.11 -3.87 7.00
CA ARG A 133 -2.22 -3.62 6.08
C ARG A 133 -3.08 -4.87 5.90
N TYR A 134 -2.46 -6.06 5.79
CA TYR A 134 -3.20 -7.32 5.75
C TYR A 134 -4.01 -7.57 7.04
N MET A 135 -3.41 -7.33 8.21
CA MET A 135 -4.11 -7.45 9.50
C MET A 135 -5.26 -6.45 9.63
N SER A 136 -5.08 -5.23 9.12
CA SER A 136 -6.12 -4.19 9.09
C SER A 136 -7.32 -4.59 8.23
N ILE A 137 -7.07 -5.09 7.01
CA ILE A 137 -8.14 -5.55 6.11
C ILE A 137 -8.87 -6.75 6.72
N THR A 138 -8.14 -7.74 7.22
CA THR A 138 -8.76 -8.94 7.85
C THR A 138 -9.50 -8.62 9.13
N GLY A 139 -8.99 -7.69 9.95
CA GLY A 139 -9.66 -7.20 11.15
C GLY A 139 -10.97 -6.49 10.83
N LYS A 140 -10.97 -5.60 9.84
CA LYS A 140 -12.20 -4.91 9.37
C LYS A 140 -13.22 -5.91 8.82
N LEU A 141 -12.79 -6.84 7.97
CA LEU A 141 -13.64 -7.90 7.43
C LEU A 141 -14.29 -8.72 8.55
N ARG A 142 -13.51 -9.18 9.53
CA ARG A 142 -14.01 -9.94 10.67
C ARG A 142 -15.07 -9.16 11.46
N ALA A 143 -14.78 -7.91 11.79
CA ALA A 143 -15.69 -7.07 12.56
C ALA A 143 -17.03 -6.87 11.83
N ASP A 144 -17.00 -6.66 10.52
CA ASP A 144 -18.21 -6.50 9.70
C ASP A 144 -19.00 -7.80 9.52
N VAL A 145 -18.31 -8.93 9.34
CA VAL A 145 -18.93 -10.27 9.28
C VAL A 145 -19.65 -10.60 10.58
N GLU A 146 -19.00 -10.39 11.73
CA GLU A 146 -19.58 -10.65 13.04
C GLU A 146 -20.78 -9.71 13.33
N LYS A 147 -20.71 -8.45 12.87
CA LYS A 147 -21.79 -7.47 13.01
C LYS A 147 -23.09 -7.87 12.31
N ILE A 148 -23.00 -8.62 11.21
CA ILE A 148 -24.19 -9.15 10.50
C ILE A 148 -24.60 -10.53 11.00
N GLY A 149 -24.01 -11.05 12.08
CA GLY A 149 -24.33 -12.37 12.66
C GLY A 149 -23.72 -13.56 11.90
N ALA A 150 -22.91 -13.31 10.88
CA ALA A 150 -22.09 -14.31 10.21
C ALA A 150 -20.83 -14.61 11.05
N SER A 151 -20.02 -15.60 10.65
CA SER A 151 -18.82 -15.99 11.41
C SER A 151 -17.60 -16.21 10.52
N VAL A 152 -16.40 -15.97 11.09
CA VAL A 152 -15.13 -16.29 10.45
C VAL A 152 -14.62 -17.62 11.00
N GLU A 153 -14.59 -18.66 10.17
CA GLU A 153 -14.18 -20.03 10.56
C GLU A 153 -12.67 -20.16 10.74
N GLY A 154 -11.88 -19.37 10.01
CA GLY A 154 -10.41 -19.42 10.08
C GLY A 154 -9.71 -18.85 8.84
N VAL A 155 -8.39 -19.02 8.79
CA VAL A 155 -7.56 -18.67 7.63
C VAL A 155 -7.03 -19.95 7.01
N GLY A 156 -7.37 -20.17 5.74
CA GLY A 156 -6.95 -21.31 4.93
C GLY A 156 -5.69 -21.04 4.11
N ALA A 157 -5.49 -21.88 3.09
CA ALA A 157 -4.39 -21.76 2.15
C ALA A 157 -4.35 -20.37 1.49
N HIS A 158 -3.14 -19.91 1.15
CA HIS A 158 -2.92 -18.62 0.49
C HIS A 158 -3.55 -17.41 1.22
N ARG A 159 -3.69 -17.48 2.55
CA ARG A 159 -4.28 -16.42 3.39
C ARG A 159 -5.76 -16.13 3.09
N ALA A 160 -6.48 -17.09 2.49
CA ALA A 160 -7.92 -16.98 2.32
C ALA A 160 -8.65 -17.08 3.67
N VAL A 161 -9.57 -16.17 3.95
CA VAL A 161 -10.41 -16.14 5.15
C VAL A 161 -11.71 -16.87 4.84
N ALA A 162 -11.98 -17.96 5.58
CA ALA A 162 -13.24 -18.68 5.49
C ALA A 162 -14.32 -17.92 6.28
N VAL A 163 -15.39 -17.52 5.60
CA VAL A 163 -16.57 -16.86 6.19
C VAL A 163 -17.76 -17.79 6.02
N ARG A 164 -18.56 -17.94 7.08
CA ARG A 164 -19.84 -18.64 7.08
C ARG A 164 -20.94 -17.62 7.26
N LEU A 165 -21.80 -17.47 6.26
CA LEU A 165 -22.97 -16.60 6.30
C LEU A 165 -24.11 -17.18 7.15
N LEU A 166 -25.11 -16.35 7.44
CA LEU A 166 -26.26 -16.70 8.28
C LEU A 166 -27.11 -17.85 7.72
N ASP A 167 -27.21 -17.94 6.40
CA ASP A 167 -27.91 -19.01 5.68
C ASP A 167 -27.10 -20.31 5.57
N GLY A 168 -25.87 -20.30 6.10
CA GLY A 168 -24.95 -21.42 6.05
C GLY A 168 -24.07 -21.45 4.81
N GLU A 169 -24.14 -20.47 3.91
CA GLU A 169 -23.23 -20.39 2.76
C GLU A 169 -21.78 -20.12 3.20
N LYS A 170 -20.83 -20.77 2.53
CA LYS A 170 -19.39 -20.54 2.75
C LYS A 170 -18.85 -19.58 1.71
N ILE A 171 -18.00 -18.66 2.14
CA ILE A 171 -17.26 -17.76 1.26
C ILE A 171 -15.77 -17.84 1.59
N TRP A 172 -14.94 -17.84 0.55
CA TRP A 172 -13.49 -17.68 0.66
C TRP A 172 -13.09 -16.26 0.30
N ALA A 173 -12.86 -15.44 1.32
CA ALA A 173 -12.41 -14.07 1.15
C ALA A 173 -10.87 -14.01 1.01
N TYR A 174 -10.36 -13.32 -0.01
CA TYR A 174 -8.94 -13.14 -0.30
C TYR A 174 -8.55 -11.67 -0.06
N PRO A 175 -8.02 -11.33 1.13
CA PRO A 175 -7.58 -9.97 1.42
C PRO A 175 -6.36 -9.60 0.57
N ILE A 176 -6.44 -8.51 -0.18
CA ILE A 176 -5.36 -7.99 -1.02
C ILE A 176 -4.87 -6.65 -0.48
N VAL A 177 -3.55 -6.54 -0.29
CA VAL A 177 -2.85 -5.30 0.01
C VAL A 177 -2.48 -4.61 -1.29
N GLY A 178 -2.63 -3.28 -1.35
CA GLY A 178 -2.44 -2.51 -2.57
C GLY A 178 -3.71 -2.43 -3.41
N ILE A 179 -3.55 -2.03 -4.68
CA ILE A 179 -4.66 -1.82 -5.61
C ILE A 179 -4.88 -3.09 -6.45
N PRO A 180 -6.10 -3.66 -6.49
CA PRO A 180 -6.36 -4.83 -7.32
C PRO A 180 -6.14 -4.56 -8.81
N THR A 181 -5.67 -5.58 -9.52
CA THR A 181 -5.46 -5.59 -10.98
C THR A 181 -6.05 -6.85 -11.58
N ALA A 182 -6.22 -6.90 -12.91
CA ALA A 182 -6.69 -8.11 -13.60
C ALA A 182 -5.78 -9.33 -13.32
N GLU A 183 -4.48 -9.11 -13.18
CA GLU A 183 -3.51 -10.16 -12.81
C GLU A 183 -3.78 -10.71 -11.41
N ILE A 184 -4.06 -9.85 -10.43
CA ILE A 184 -4.41 -10.26 -9.07
C ILE A 184 -5.74 -11.04 -9.06
N LEU A 185 -6.73 -10.61 -9.85
CA LEU A 185 -7.98 -11.37 -9.99
C LEU A 185 -7.71 -12.78 -10.55
N ASN A 186 -6.88 -12.89 -11.58
CA ASN A 186 -6.51 -14.19 -12.13
C ASN A 186 -5.75 -15.06 -11.10
N ASP A 187 -4.79 -14.49 -10.38
CA ASP A 187 -4.03 -15.18 -9.33
C ASP A 187 -4.94 -15.68 -8.19
N VAL A 188 -5.94 -14.90 -7.77
CA VAL A 188 -6.94 -15.33 -6.79
C VAL A 188 -7.75 -16.52 -7.30
N ALA A 189 -8.22 -16.48 -8.56
CA ALA A 189 -8.93 -17.59 -9.16
C ALA A 189 -8.07 -18.87 -9.21
N ASP A 190 -6.79 -18.72 -9.57
CA ASP A 190 -5.85 -19.84 -9.64
C ASP A 190 -5.53 -20.42 -8.24
N LYS A 191 -5.37 -19.57 -7.23
CA LYS A 191 -5.18 -19.98 -5.83
C LYS A 191 -6.38 -20.73 -5.29
N ALA A 192 -7.60 -20.24 -5.54
CA ALA A 192 -8.83 -20.91 -5.12
C ALA A 192 -8.98 -22.29 -5.76
N ARG A 193 -8.72 -22.39 -7.08
CA ARG A 193 -8.73 -23.64 -7.83
C ARG A 193 -7.72 -24.65 -7.28
N ARG A 194 -6.49 -24.22 -7.01
CA ARG A 194 -5.42 -25.08 -6.45
C ARG A 194 -5.71 -25.52 -5.01
N ALA A 195 -6.47 -24.73 -4.26
CA ALA A 195 -6.93 -25.07 -2.92
C ALA A 195 -8.23 -25.91 -2.92
N GLU A 196 -8.71 -26.35 -4.10
CA GLU A 196 -9.93 -27.14 -4.28
C GLU A 196 -11.18 -26.51 -3.65
N GLN A 197 -11.22 -25.17 -3.63
CA GLN A 197 -12.39 -24.42 -3.16
C GLN A 197 -13.48 -24.47 -4.22
N GLN A 198 -14.70 -24.82 -3.82
CA GLN A 198 -15.83 -24.97 -4.73
C GLN A 198 -16.56 -23.65 -4.96
N GLU A 199 -16.52 -22.77 -3.97
CA GLU A 199 -17.19 -21.48 -3.99
C GLU A 199 -16.41 -20.46 -4.82
N ILE A 200 -17.11 -19.47 -5.39
CA ILE A 200 -16.46 -18.39 -6.13
C ILE A 200 -15.63 -17.56 -5.14
N PRO A 201 -14.30 -17.43 -5.34
CA PRO A 201 -13.47 -16.67 -4.42
C PRO A 201 -13.83 -15.19 -4.44
N VAL A 202 -13.68 -14.55 -3.28
CA VAL A 202 -14.06 -13.15 -3.07
C VAL A 202 -12.82 -12.34 -2.74
N LEU A 203 -12.32 -11.56 -3.68
CA LEU A 203 -11.25 -10.61 -3.45
C LEU A 203 -11.73 -9.46 -2.57
N VAL A 204 -11.07 -9.24 -1.43
CA VAL A 204 -11.39 -8.17 -0.48
C VAL A 204 -10.25 -7.14 -0.47
N TYR A 205 -10.55 -5.87 -0.68
CA TYR A 205 -9.54 -4.81 -0.77
C TYR A 205 -9.96 -3.52 -0.08
N ASP A 206 -8.99 -2.68 0.29
CA ASP A 206 -9.26 -1.36 0.85
C ASP A 206 -9.24 -0.27 -0.22
N HIS A 207 -10.43 0.14 -0.64
CA HIS A 207 -10.64 1.13 -1.68
C HIS A 207 -10.34 2.59 -1.28
N ILE A 208 -10.13 2.89 0.01
CA ILE A 208 -9.96 4.27 0.47
C ILE A 208 -8.72 4.88 -0.18
N GLY A 209 -8.89 6.01 -0.87
CA GLY A 209 -7.81 6.72 -1.57
C GLY A 209 -7.53 6.23 -3.00
N ILE A 210 -8.21 5.19 -3.48
CA ILE A 210 -8.19 4.79 -4.89
C ILE A 210 -8.99 5.81 -5.71
N ARG A 211 -8.46 6.24 -6.87
CA ARG A 211 -9.10 7.20 -7.78
C ARG A 211 -10.40 6.66 -8.36
N ASP A 212 -11.35 7.55 -8.65
CA ASP A 212 -12.65 7.19 -9.22
C ASP A 212 -12.55 6.48 -10.57
N ALA A 213 -11.63 6.91 -11.45
CA ALA A 213 -11.38 6.24 -12.72
C ALA A 213 -10.92 4.79 -12.51
N TRP A 214 -10.12 4.53 -11.48
CA TRP A 214 -9.67 3.18 -11.15
C TRP A 214 -10.77 2.37 -10.48
N ASN A 215 -11.56 2.96 -9.59
CA ASN A 215 -12.75 2.32 -9.04
C ASN A 215 -13.76 1.95 -10.15
N ALA A 216 -13.90 2.80 -11.17
CA ALA A 216 -14.73 2.49 -12.34
C ALA A 216 -14.16 1.32 -13.15
N HIS A 217 -12.84 1.27 -13.35
CA HIS A 217 -12.18 0.14 -13.99
C HIS A 217 -12.33 -1.16 -13.18
N LEU A 218 -12.19 -1.12 -11.86
CA LEU A 218 -12.41 -2.28 -10.98
C LEU A 218 -13.85 -2.79 -11.05
N ARG A 219 -14.84 -1.88 -11.11
CA ARG A 219 -16.24 -2.27 -11.36
C ARG A 219 -16.41 -2.93 -12.72
N TRP A 220 -15.83 -2.35 -13.78
CA TRP A 220 -15.85 -2.93 -15.12
C TRP A 220 -15.22 -4.33 -15.14
N LEU A 221 -14.09 -4.55 -14.45
CA LEU A 221 -13.49 -5.87 -14.30
C LEU A 221 -14.43 -6.85 -13.59
N GLY A 222 -15.09 -6.43 -12.50
CA GLY A 222 -16.06 -7.27 -11.78
C GLY A 222 -17.30 -7.65 -12.61
N GLU A 223 -17.71 -6.81 -13.55
CA GLU A 223 -18.81 -7.10 -14.47
C GLU A 223 -18.43 -8.13 -15.55
N HIS A 224 -17.14 -8.19 -15.93
CA HIS A 224 -16.66 -9.00 -17.05
C HIS A 224 -15.91 -10.28 -16.62
N ILE A 225 -15.34 -10.31 -15.41
CA ILE A 225 -14.60 -11.45 -14.85
C ILE A 225 -15.46 -12.11 -13.79
N ARG A 226 -16.10 -13.24 -14.14
CA ARG A 226 -16.98 -13.98 -13.21
C ARG A 226 -16.26 -15.02 -12.34
N ALA A 227 -14.98 -15.27 -12.60
CA ALA A 227 -14.19 -16.25 -11.85
C ALA A 227 -13.85 -15.79 -10.43
N VAL A 228 -13.96 -14.50 -10.13
CA VAL A 228 -13.70 -13.89 -8.82
C VAL A 228 -14.71 -12.77 -8.60
N ARG A 229 -15.27 -12.67 -7.41
CA ARG A 229 -16.08 -11.51 -6.99
C ARG A 229 -15.21 -10.54 -6.19
N THR A 230 -15.50 -9.25 -6.23
CA THR A 230 -14.73 -8.24 -5.47
C THR A 230 -15.61 -7.54 -4.45
N ILE A 231 -15.11 -7.36 -3.23
CA ILE A 231 -15.76 -6.57 -2.18
C ILE A 231 -14.76 -5.54 -1.64
N LYS A 232 -15.23 -4.31 -1.44
CA LYS A 232 -14.49 -3.31 -0.69
C LYS A 232 -14.65 -3.60 0.80
N VAL A 233 -13.56 -3.68 1.54
CA VAL A 233 -13.58 -4.13 2.95
C VAL A 233 -14.46 -3.26 3.84
N SER A 234 -14.57 -1.95 3.56
CA SER A 234 -15.43 -1.01 4.30
C SER A 234 -16.92 -1.16 4.01
N GLU A 235 -17.27 -1.92 2.97
CA GLU A 235 -18.65 -2.23 2.56
C GLU A 235 -18.95 -3.72 2.79
N ALA A 236 -18.07 -4.47 3.47
CA ALA A 236 -18.15 -5.92 3.55
C ALA A 236 -19.43 -6.39 4.23
N GLY A 237 -19.82 -5.79 5.37
CA GLY A 237 -21.06 -6.19 6.05
C GLY A 237 -22.29 -5.97 5.16
N TRP A 238 -22.34 -4.87 4.41
CA TRP A 238 -23.45 -4.59 3.50
C TRP A 238 -23.49 -5.58 2.32
N ALA A 239 -22.35 -5.81 1.68
CA ALA A 239 -22.25 -6.71 0.53
C ALA A 239 -22.54 -8.17 0.89
N LEU A 240 -22.07 -8.62 2.07
CA LEU A 240 -22.26 -10.00 2.52
C LEU A 240 -23.66 -10.26 3.09
N ALA A 241 -24.35 -9.25 3.62
CA ALA A 241 -25.72 -9.39 4.09
C ALA A 241 -26.73 -9.57 2.94
N ALA A 242 -26.40 -9.08 1.74
CA ALA A 242 -27.18 -9.24 0.52
C ALA A 242 -26.50 -10.21 -0.47
N TRP A 243 -25.74 -11.17 0.05
CA TRP A 243 -25.02 -12.12 -0.78
C TRP A 243 -25.99 -13.07 -1.49
N GLU A 244 -25.91 -13.13 -2.81
CA GLU A 244 -26.70 -14.03 -3.65
C GLU A 244 -25.76 -14.77 -4.64
N ASN A 245 -25.95 -16.07 -4.81
CA ASN A 245 -25.16 -16.91 -5.72
C ASN A 245 -25.44 -16.66 -7.20
#